data_AF-A0A967KED9-F1
#
_entry.id   AF-A0A967KED9-F1
#
_cell.length_a   1.000
_cell.length_b   1.000
_cell.length_c   1.000
_cell.angle_alpha   90.00
_cell.angle_beta   90.00
_cell.angle_gamma   90.00
#
_symmetry.space_group_name_H-M   'P 1'
#
loop_
_entity.id
_entity.type
_entity.pdbx_description
1 polymer ?
#
loop_
_entity_poly.entity_id
_entity_poly.type
_entity_poly.pdbx_seq_one_letter_code
_entity_poly.pdbx_strand_id
1 'polypeptide(L)'
;MKQFGYLMITLGFLAGALVAVVDKDQVQWGYFCGAIAVGIAGILLVRAGKRGQIRSEGKLTANIQNIEAGLTRIVENISNLNSEKQSINPYDVRHRIDALFTEDIISFVEARESIGHVYGLAAYADIMSYFASGERYLNRVWSASADGYIDEVAAYLEKAQLQFSEALEKLRRQKQQPRDLRTAL
;
A
#
# COMPACT_ATOMS: atom_id res chain seq x y z
N MET A 1 14.36 9.39 -13.08
CA MET A 1 13.87 9.53 -14.48
C MET A 1 13.35 10.93 -14.80
N LYS A 2 12.44 11.53 -14.02
CA LYS A 2 11.88 12.87 -14.34
C LYS A 2 12.92 14.01 -14.29
N GLN A 3 13.78 14.04 -13.25
CA GLN A 3 14.85 15.04 -13.14
C GLN A 3 15.86 14.95 -14.30
N PHE A 4 16.20 13.74 -14.73
CA PHE A 4 17.08 13.52 -15.89
C PHE A 4 16.44 14.01 -17.21
N GLY A 5 15.13 13.79 -17.37
CA GLY A 5 14.37 14.31 -18.51
C GLY A 5 14.30 15.84 -18.53
N TYR A 6 14.09 16.48 -17.38
CA TYR A 6 14.13 17.95 -17.28
C TYR A 6 15.54 18.50 -17.59
N LEU A 7 16.58 17.82 -17.13
CA LEU A 7 17.97 18.19 -17.41
C LEU A 7 18.31 18.11 -18.91
N MET A 8 17.81 17.09 -19.61
CA MET A 8 17.93 17.00 -21.08
C MET A 8 17.16 18.11 -21.80
N ILE A 9 15.96 18.46 -21.33
CA ILE A 9 15.17 19.56 -21.92
C ILE A 9 15.92 20.89 -21.76
N THR A 10 16.46 21.16 -20.57
CA THR A 10 17.24 22.38 -20.33
C THR A 10 18.51 22.42 -21.16
N LEU A 11 19.22 21.30 -21.30
CA LEU A 11 20.43 21.23 -22.13
C LEU A 11 20.12 21.41 -23.62
N GLY A 12 19.05 20.78 -24.13
CA GLY A 12 18.62 20.96 -25.51
C GLY A 12 18.21 22.40 -25.82
N PHE A 13 17.52 23.05 -24.88
CA PHE A 13 17.13 24.46 -25.02
C PHE A 13 18.33 25.40 -24.98
N LEU A 14 19.25 25.22 -24.03
CA LEU A 14 20.48 26.01 -23.90
C LEU A 14 21.39 25.84 -25.13
N ALA A 15 21.58 24.61 -25.61
CA ALA A 15 22.37 24.33 -26.80
C ALA A 15 21.74 24.93 -28.06
N GLY A 16 20.41 24.81 -28.21
CA GLY A 16 19.69 25.42 -29.33
C GLY A 16 19.77 26.95 -29.34
N ALA A 17 19.62 27.58 -28.17
CA ALA A 17 19.76 29.03 -28.02
C ALA A 17 21.19 29.51 -28.32
N LEU A 18 22.21 28.75 -27.88
CA LEU A 18 23.61 29.08 -28.13
C LEU A 18 23.94 28.97 -29.63
N VAL A 19 23.54 27.88 -30.28
CA VAL A 19 23.75 27.68 -31.73
C VAL A 19 23.06 28.77 -32.56
N ALA A 20 21.90 29.26 -32.12
CA ALA A 20 21.17 30.34 -32.79
C ALA A 20 21.85 31.72 -32.68
N VAL A 21 22.75 31.92 -31.71
CA VAL A 21 23.41 33.21 -31.45
C VAL A 21 24.88 33.23 -31.89
N VAL A 22 25.54 32.08 -31.99
CA VAL A 22 26.97 31.98 -32.34
C VAL A 22 27.29 32.53 -33.73
N ASP A 23 26.36 32.43 -34.68
CA ASP A 23 26.58 32.86 -36.06
C ASP A 23 25.49 33.86 -36.47
N LYS A 24 25.90 35.11 -36.78
CA LYS A 24 24.97 36.23 -37.01
C LYS A 24 24.28 36.19 -38.36
N ASP A 25 24.88 35.51 -39.34
CA ASP A 25 24.44 35.55 -40.73
C ASP A 25 23.78 34.24 -41.20
N GLN A 26 24.14 33.08 -40.61
CA GLN A 26 23.56 31.79 -40.97
C GLN A 26 23.39 30.85 -39.78
N VAL A 27 22.18 30.32 -39.59
CA VAL A 27 21.94 29.28 -38.59
C VAL A 27 22.56 27.97 -39.06
N GLN A 28 23.44 27.39 -38.23
CA GLN A 28 24.01 26.07 -38.50
C GLN A 28 22.96 24.97 -38.22
N TRP A 29 22.10 24.74 -39.21
CA TRP A 29 20.92 23.87 -39.13
C TRP A 29 21.21 22.46 -38.62
N GLY A 30 22.39 21.89 -38.90
CA GLY A 30 22.77 20.56 -38.40
C GLY A 30 22.82 20.48 -36.87
N TYR A 31 23.51 21.43 -36.23
CA TYR A 31 23.61 21.49 -34.78
C TYR A 31 22.29 21.91 -34.13
N PHE A 32 21.54 22.80 -34.78
CA PHE A 32 20.24 23.24 -34.29
C PHE A 32 19.21 22.09 -34.26
N CYS A 33 19.13 21.30 -35.33
CA CYS A 33 18.29 20.10 -35.38
C CYS A 33 18.71 19.06 -34.33
N GLY A 34 20.02 18.90 -34.09
CA GLY A 34 20.54 18.03 -33.02
C GLY A 34 20.05 18.47 -31.63
N ALA A 35 20.12 19.77 -31.33
CA ALA A 35 19.64 20.32 -30.06
C ALA A 35 18.13 20.11 -29.86
N ILE A 36 17.34 20.30 -30.93
CA ILE A 36 15.89 20.03 -30.92
C ILE A 36 15.63 18.55 -30.64
N ALA A 37 16.33 17.64 -31.31
CA ALA A 37 16.15 16.19 -31.12
C ALA A 37 16.41 15.77 -29.66
N VAL A 38 17.45 16.34 -29.02
CA VAL A 38 17.74 16.12 -27.60
C VAL A 38 16.60 16.62 -26.71
N GLY A 39 16.05 17.81 -26.98
CA GLY A 39 14.90 18.35 -26.25
C GLY A 39 13.64 17.49 -26.39
N ILE A 40 13.33 17.04 -27.61
CA ILE A 40 12.20 16.14 -27.90
C ILE A 40 12.37 14.79 -27.20
N ALA A 41 13.57 14.21 -27.22
CA ALA A 41 13.88 12.97 -26.50
C ALA A 41 13.67 13.13 -24.99
N GLY A 42 14.06 14.28 -24.42
CA GLY A 42 13.78 14.63 -23.02
C GLY A 42 12.27 14.65 -22.71
N ILE A 43 11.46 15.27 -23.58
CA ILE A 43 10.00 15.31 -23.43
C ILE A 43 9.38 13.90 -23.50
N LEU A 44 9.84 13.07 -24.45
CA LEU A 44 9.37 11.69 -24.59
C LEU A 44 9.70 10.85 -23.35
N LEU A 45 10.90 10.99 -22.77
CA LEU A 45 11.29 10.33 -21.53
C LEU A 45 10.45 10.76 -20.32
N VAL A 46 10.18 12.06 -20.17
CA VAL A 46 9.29 12.58 -19.12
C VAL A 46 7.87 12.02 -19.27
N ARG A 47 7.37 11.93 -20.51
CA ARG A 47 6.02 11.44 -20.82
C ARG A 47 5.91 9.91 -20.65
N ALA A 48 6.95 9.15 -21.00
CA ALA A 48 7.02 7.72 -20.75
C ALA A 48 7.07 7.39 -19.24
N GLY A 49 7.78 8.20 -18.46
CA GLY A 49 7.80 8.08 -16.99
C GLY A 49 6.43 8.29 -16.34
N LYS A 50 5.55 9.10 -16.93
CA LYS A 50 4.14 9.24 -16.48
C LYS A 50 3.30 8.01 -16.81
N ARG A 51 3.52 7.32 -17.93
CA ARG A 51 2.86 6.03 -18.23
C ARG A 51 3.24 4.93 -17.24
N GLY A 52 4.46 4.95 -16.70
CA GLY A 52 4.87 4.07 -15.60
C GLY A 52 4.06 4.27 -14.31
N GLN A 53 3.58 5.50 -14.05
CA GLN A 53 2.74 5.79 -12.88
C GLN A 53 1.32 5.19 -12.98
N ILE A 54 0.77 5.07 -14.19
CA ILE A 54 -0.54 4.43 -14.40
C ILE A 54 -0.47 2.93 -14.06
N ARG A 55 0.66 2.27 -14.35
CA ARG A 55 0.90 0.88 -13.94
C ARG A 55 1.07 0.75 -12.42
N SER A 56 1.65 1.75 -11.76
CA SER A 56 1.71 1.78 -10.29
C SER A 56 0.35 2.05 -9.64
N GLU A 57 -0.51 2.90 -10.23
CA GLU A 57 -1.87 3.16 -9.71
C GLU A 57 -2.77 1.93 -9.83
N GLY A 58 -2.68 1.18 -10.94
CA GLY A 58 -3.38 -0.09 -11.11
C GLY A 58 -2.94 -1.14 -10.08
N LYS A 59 -1.62 -1.25 -9.84
CA LYS A 59 -1.06 -2.14 -8.81
C LYS A 59 -1.50 -1.71 -7.40
N LEU A 60 -1.55 -0.41 -7.13
CA LEU A 60 -1.90 0.13 -5.83
C LEU A 60 -3.39 -0.10 -5.50
N THR A 61 -4.27 0.09 -6.49
CA THR A 61 -5.71 -0.20 -6.33
C THR A 61 -5.96 -1.69 -6.09
N ALA A 62 -5.29 -2.57 -6.86
CA ALA A 62 -5.37 -4.01 -6.66
C ALA A 62 -4.85 -4.44 -5.28
N ASN A 63 -3.74 -3.85 -4.83
CA ASN A 63 -3.20 -4.11 -3.49
C ASN A 63 -4.19 -3.70 -2.39
N ILE A 64 -4.82 -2.52 -2.49
CA ILE A 64 -5.83 -2.09 -1.50
C ILE A 64 -7.04 -3.03 -1.48
N GLN A 65 -7.53 -3.48 -2.64
CA GLN A 65 -8.61 -4.45 -2.71
C GLN A 65 -8.22 -5.79 -2.07
N ASN A 66 -7.00 -6.26 -2.30
CA ASN A 66 -6.48 -7.49 -1.69
C ASN A 66 -6.35 -7.35 -0.17
N ILE A 67 -5.89 -6.20 0.33
CA ILE A 67 -5.82 -5.88 1.76
C ILE A 67 -7.21 -5.91 2.39
N GLU A 68 -8.18 -5.24 1.78
CA GLU A 68 -9.56 -5.21 2.28
C GLU A 68 -10.19 -6.61 2.29
N ALA A 69 -9.97 -7.40 1.23
CA ALA A 69 -10.45 -8.77 1.14
C ALA A 69 -9.80 -9.69 2.17
N GLY A 70 -8.47 -9.62 2.35
CA GLY A 70 -7.74 -10.40 3.35
C GLY A 70 -8.16 -10.04 4.77
N LEU A 71 -8.29 -8.75 5.08
CA LEU A 71 -8.75 -8.32 6.39
C LEU A 71 -10.22 -8.69 6.65
N THR A 72 -11.06 -8.68 5.61
CA THR A 72 -12.45 -9.19 5.72
C THR A 72 -12.46 -10.68 6.04
N ARG A 73 -11.65 -11.50 5.37
CA ARG A 73 -11.52 -12.93 5.68
C ARG A 73 -11.01 -13.18 7.10
N ILE A 74 -10.03 -12.40 7.56
CA ILE A 74 -9.54 -12.47 8.95
C ILE A 74 -10.68 -12.21 9.94
N VAL A 75 -11.48 -11.16 9.71
CA VAL A 75 -12.62 -10.82 10.58
C VAL A 75 -13.70 -11.91 10.56
N GLU A 76 -14.01 -12.46 9.39
CA GLU A 76 -14.97 -13.57 9.26
C GLU A 76 -14.45 -14.83 9.97
N ASN A 77 -13.20 -15.22 9.73
CA ASN A 77 -12.58 -16.40 10.34
C ASN A 77 -12.52 -16.29 11.85
N ILE A 78 -12.16 -15.13 12.40
CA ILE A 78 -12.09 -14.95 13.85
C ILE A 78 -13.47 -14.87 14.49
N SER A 79 -14.46 -14.29 13.80
CA SER A 79 -15.85 -14.30 14.26
C SER A 79 -16.40 -15.73 14.34
N ASN A 80 -16.17 -16.53 13.30
CA ASN A 80 -16.58 -17.93 13.27
C ASN A 80 -15.88 -18.73 14.37
N LEU A 81 -14.56 -18.60 14.48
CA LEU A 81 -13.77 -19.27 15.53
C LEU A 81 -14.22 -18.86 16.93
N ASN A 82 -14.56 -17.58 17.17
CA ASN A 82 -15.07 -17.11 18.45
C ASN A 82 -16.48 -17.61 18.77
N SER A 83 -17.32 -17.79 17.75
CA SER A 83 -18.66 -18.36 17.93
C SER A 83 -18.62 -19.86 18.26
N GLU A 84 -17.64 -20.58 17.70
CA GLU A 84 -17.44 -22.02 17.88
C GLU A 84 -16.53 -22.36 19.07
N LYS A 85 -16.02 -21.37 19.81
CA LYS A 85 -15.00 -21.59 20.84
C LYS A 85 -15.39 -22.57 21.96
N GLN A 86 -16.69 -22.78 22.19
CA GLN A 86 -17.21 -23.73 23.18
C GLN A 86 -17.27 -25.18 22.67
N SER A 87 -17.30 -25.40 21.35
CA SER A 87 -17.35 -26.73 20.73
C SER A 87 -15.98 -27.25 20.31
N ILE A 88 -14.96 -26.40 20.32
CA ILE A 88 -13.59 -26.74 19.94
C ILE A 88 -12.80 -27.12 21.19
N ASN A 89 -12.02 -28.21 21.11
CA ASN A 89 -11.06 -28.54 22.14
C ASN A 89 -10.02 -27.40 22.24
N PRO A 90 -9.79 -26.79 23.42
CA PRO A 90 -8.86 -25.69 23.58
C PRO A 90 -7.45 -25.96 23.04
N TYR A 91 -6.98 -27.21 23.03
CA TYR A 91 -5.68 -27.58 22.45
C TYR A 91 -5.64 -27.53 20.92
N ASP A 92 -6.80 -27.61 20.26
CA ASP A 92 -6.91 -27.61 18.81
C ASP A 92 -7.05 -26.20 18.22
N VAL A 93 -7.28 -25.18 19.07
CA VAL A 93 -7.47 -23.80 18.63
C VAL A 93 -6.22 -23.27 17.91
N ARG A 94 -5.00 -23.58 18.37
CA ARG A 94 -3.75 -23.21 17.68
C ARG A 94 -3.68 -23.74 16.24
N HIS A 95 -4.15 -24.97 16.02
CA HIS A 95 -4.13 -25.59 14.69
C HIS A 95 -5.16 -24.92 13.76
N ARG A 96 -6.30 -24.50 14.30
CA ARG A 96 -7.27 -23.66 13.58
C ARG A 96 -6.66 -22.30 13.24
N ILE A 97 -5.91 -21.70 14.17
CA ILE A 97 -5.27 -20.41 13.92
C ILE A 97 -4.26 -20.52 12.77
N ASP A 98 -3.39 -21.54 12.81
CA ASP A 98 -2.38 -21.76 11.78
C ASP A 98 -3.03 -21.95 10.40
N ALA A 99 -4.14 -22.69 10.32
CA ALA A 99 -4.83 -22.97 9.08
C ALA A 99 -5.64 -21.78 8.53
N LEU A 100 -6.23 -20.95 9.40
CA LEU A 100 -7.19 -19.92 9.00
C LEU A 100 -6.58 -18.53 8.76
N PHE A 101 -5.48 -18.19 9.42
CA PHE A 101 -4.99 -16.80 9.43
C PHE A 101 -3.63 -16.58 8.78
N THR A 102 -2.78 -17.62 8.70
CA THR A 102 -1.38 -17.47 8.27
C THR A 102 -1.25 -16.79 6.90
N GLU A 103 -1.94 -17.29 5.89
CA GLU A 103 -1.85 -16.76 4.53
C GLU A 103 -2.37 -15.31 4.43
N ASP A 104 -3.52 -15.03 5.06
CA ASP A 104 -4.14 -13.72 5.01
C ASP A 104 -3.34 -12.66 5.78
N ILE A 105 -2.75 -13.02 6.93
CA ILE A 105 -1.87 -12.12 7.70
C ILE A 105 -0.61 -11.79 6.89
N ILE A 106 0.05 -12.80 6.30
CA ILE A 106 1.25 -12.59 5.47
C ILE A 106 0.92 -11.66 4.30
N SER A 107 -0.14 -11.97 3.56
CA SER A 107 -0.59 -11.18 2.41
C SER A 107 -0.93 -9.74 2.79
N PHE A 108 -1.61 -9.54 3.92
CA PHE A 108 -1.90 -8.20 4.45
C PHE A 108 -0.61 -7.43 4.77
N VAL A 109 0.31 -8.06 5.50
CA VAL A 109 1.57 -7.44 5.90
C VAL A 109 2.41 -7.07 4.69
N GLU A 110 2.52 -7.92 3.67
CA GLU A 110 3.25 -7.61 2.43
C GLU A 110 2.68 -6.40 1.68
N ALA A 111 1.36 -6.24 1.68
CA ALA A 111 0.70 -5.16 0.95
C ALA A 111 0.55 -3.86 1.75
N ARG A 112 0.76 -3.88 3.09
CA ARG A 112 0.42 -2.80 4.03
C ARG A 112 0.92 -1.41 3.67
N GLU A 113 2.10 -1.30 3.05
CA GLU A 113 2.67 0.01 2.63
C GLU A 113 1.76 0.74 1.64
N SER A 114 0.96 -0.01 0.88
CA SER A 114 -0.04 0.52 -0.05
C SER A 114 -1.07 1.41 0.68
N ILE A 115 -1.41 1.11 1.95
CA ILE A 115 -2.32 1.94 2.75
C ILE A 115 -1.71 3.33 2.96
N GLY A 116 -0.43 3.41 3.34
CA GLY A 116 0.26 4.68 3.54
C GLY A 116 0.39 5.48 2.24
N HIS A 117 0.61 4.81 1.11
CA HIS A 117 0.70 5.45 -0.20
C HIS A 117 -0.65 6.00 -0.70
N VAL A 118 -1.78 5.33 -0.40
CA VAL A 118 -3.12 5.75 -0.86
C VAL A 118 -3.80 6.72 0.09
N TYR A 119 -3.70 6.46 1.40
CA TYR A 119 -4.47 7.13 2.44
C TYR A 119 -3.62 8.03 3.34
N GLY A 120 -2.30 7.99 3.21
CA GLY A 120 -1.37 8.78 4.01
C GLY A 120 -0.92 8.08 5.31
N LEU A 121 0.11 8.64 5.93
CA LEU A 121 0.77 8.04 7.10
C LEU A 121 -0.14 7.99 8.34
N ALA A 122 -1.01 8.98 8.54
CA ALA A 122 -1.95 9.00 9.66
C ALA A 122 -2.96 7.84 9.57
N ALA A 123 -3.54 7.60 8.38
CA ALA A 123 -4.43 6.48 8.14
C ALA A 123 -3.72 5.14 8.30
N TYR A 124 -2.49 5.03 7.81
CA TYR A 124 -1.65 3.86 8.02
C TYR A 124 -1.45 3.57 9.51
N ALA A 125 -1.05 4.58 10.29
CA ALA A 125 -0.79 4.42 11.72
C ALA A 125 -2.06 4.02 12.48
N ASP A 126 -3.21 4.62 12.17
CA ASP A 126 -4.50 4.30 12.79
C ASP A 126 -4.88 2.83 12.51
N ILE A 127 -4.92 2.41 11.24
CA ILE A 127 -5.27 1.04 10.85
C ILE A 127 -4.29 0.01 11.44
N MET A 128 -2.99 0.28 11.34
CA MET A 128 -1.97 -0.67 11.80
C MET A 128 -1.92 -0.83 13.32
N SER A 129 -2.33 0.18 14.09
CA SER A 129 -2.38 0.08 15.55
C SER A 129 -3.39 -0.98 16.02
N TYR A 130 -4.57 -1.02 15.39
CA TYR A 130 -5.57 -2.05 15.66
C TYR A 130 -5.15 -3.40 15.10
N PHE A 131 -4.66 -3.45 13.85
CA PHE A 131 -4.20 -4.70 13.24
C PHE A 131 -3.10 -5.39 14.06
N ALA A 132 -2.06 -4.66 14.45
CA ALA A 132 -0.96 -5.20 15.25
C ALA A 132 -1.40 -5.62 16.65
N SER A 133 -2.39 -4.93 17.23
CA SER A 133 -2.98 -5.35 18.51
C SER A 133 -3.76 -6.66 18.37
N GLY A 134 -4.55 -6.79 17.28
CA GLY A 134 -5.27 -8.03 16.94
C GLY A 134 -4.32 -9.21 16.74
N GLU A 135 -3.23 -9.02 15.99
CA GLU A 135 -2.19 -10.03 15.77
C GLU A 135 -1.53 -10.48 17.09
N ARG A 136 -1.19 -9.54 17.99
CA ARG A 136 -0.64 -9.88 19.31
C ARG A 136 -1.61 -10.69 20.15
N TYR A 137 -2.89 -10.34 20.16
CA TYR A 137 -3.90 -11.11 20.87
C TYR A 137 -4.09 -12.50 20.25
N LEU A 138 -4.10 -12.62 18.92
CA LEU A 138 -4.15 -13.90 18.24
C LEU A 138 -2.95 -14.79 18.60
N ASN A 139 -1.74 -14.22 18.66
CA ASN A 139 -0.54 -14.93 19.11
C ASN A 139 -0.62 -15.35 20.59
N ARG A 140 -1.31 -14.56 21.43
CA ARG A 140 -1.58 -14.96 22.82
C ARG A 140 -2.57 -16.12 22.88
N VAL A 141 -3.63 -16.12 22.06
CA VAL A 141 -4.55 -17.27 21.94
C VAL A 141 -3.80 -18.51 21.51
N TRP A 142 -2.92 -18.39 20.51
CA TRP A 142 -2.11 -19.50 20.03
C TRP A 142 -1.25 -20.11 21.15
N SER A 143 -0.54 -19.26 21.90
CA SER A 143 0.30 -19.70 23.03
C SER A 143 -0.53 -20.32 24.16
N ALA A 144 -1.64 -19.68 24.53
CA ALA A 144 -2.55 -20.20 25.56
C ALA A 144 -3.17 -21.54 25.18
N SER A 145 -3.48 -21.75 23.89
CA SER A 145 -3.97 -23.02 23.34
C SER A 145 -2.89 -24.11 23.38
N ALA A 146 -1.62 -23.78 23.16
CA ALA A 146 -0.51 -24.72 23.34
C ALA A 146 -0.37 -25.16 24.80
N ASP A 147 -0.52 -24.23 25.74
CA ASP A 147 -0.32 -24.46 27.17
C ASP A 147 -1.58 -25.02 27.89
N GLY A 148 -2.75 -24.97 27.25
CA GLY A 148 -4.02 -25.44 27.82
C GLY A 148 -4.78 -24.42 28.69
N TYR A 149 -4.46 -23.12 28.57
CA TYR A 149 -5.15 -22.05 29.32
C TYR A 149 -6.47 -21.63 28.63
N ILE A 150 -7.53 -22.38 28.91
CA ILE A 150 -8.85 -22.26 28.26
C ILE A 150 -9.46 -20.85 28.41
N ASP A 151 -9.44 -20.29 29.62
CA ASP A 151 -10.04 -18.98 29.89
C ASP A 151 -9.31 -17.86 29.15
N GLU A 152 -7.98 -17.98 29.03
CA GLU A 152 -7.18 -17.05 28.24
C GLU A 152 -7.47 -17.16 26.75
N VAL A 153 -7.59 -18.38 26.22
CA VAL A 153 -7.99 -18.62 24.82
C VAL A 153 -9.30 -17.88 24.53
N ALA A 154 -10.33 -18.08 25.36
CA ALA A 154 -11.63 -17.46 25.15
C ALA A 154 -11.60 -15.92 25.26
N ALA A 155 -10.88 -15.39 26.24
CA ALA A 155 -10.80 -13.94 26.48
C ALA A 155 -9.99 -13.20 25.41
N TYR A 156 -8.86 -13.77 24.97
CA TYR A 156 -8.02 -13.12 23.96
C TYR A 156 -8.58 -13.27 22.54
N LEU A 157 -9.38 -14.31 22.27
CA LEU A 157 -10.05 -14.46 20.98
C LEU A 157 -11.09 -13.36 20.76
N GLU A 158 -11.85 -13.01 21.80
CA GLU A 158 -12.79 -11.87 21.77
C GLU A 158 -12.06 -10.53 21.57
N LYS A 159 -10.94 -10.32 22.28
CA LYS A 159 -10.12 -9.12 22.10
C LYS A 159 -9.54 -9.02 20.69
N ALA A 160 -9.03 -10.12 20.15
CA ALA A 160 -8.50 -10.18 18.79
C ALA A 160 -9.60 -9.87 17.77
N GLN A 161 -10.80 -10.42 17.93
CA GLN A 161 -11.94 -10.14 17.05
C GLN A 161 -12.28 -8.64 17.02
N LEU A 162 -12.34 -8.01 18.20
CA LEU A 162 -12.62 -6.58 18.31
C LEU A 162 -11.57 -5.75 17.55
N GLN A 163 -10.29 -6.04 17.75
CA GLN A 163 -9.20 -5.30 17.11
C GLN A 163 -9.20 -5.45 15.58
N PHE A 164 -9.39 -6.66 15.05
CA PHE A 164 -9.46 -6.83 13.60
C PHE A 164 -10.71 -6.18 12.98
N SER A 165 -11.84 -6.21 13.68
CA SER A 165 -13.07 -5.54 13.24
C SER A 165 -12.88 -4.02 13.17
N GLU A 166 -12.27 -3.42 14.19
CA GLU A 166 -11.91 -1.99 14.19
C GLU A 166 -10.96 -1.65 13.05
N ALA A 167 -9.92 -2.45 12.82
CA ALA A 167 -8.99 -2.24 11.71
C ALA A 167 -9.72 -2.23 10.35
N LEU A 168 -10.67 -3.15 10.15
CA LEU A 168 -11.47 -3.24 8.92
C LEU A 168 -12.39 -2.04 8.76
N GLU A 169 -13.04 -1.59 9.84
CA GLU A 169 -13.89 -0.41 9.83
C GLU A 169 -13.09 0.84 9.47
N LYS A 170 -11.92 1.05 10.10
CA LYS A 170 -11.02 2.16 9.76
C LYS A 170 -10.63 2.14 8.29
N LEU A 171 -10.25 0.99 7.76
CA LEU A 171 -9.89 0.84 6.33
C LEU A 171 -11.07 1.21 5.42
N ARG A 172 -12.27 0.71 5.71
CA ARG A 172 -13.48 1.02 4.92
C ARG A 172 -13.87 2.49 5.00
N ARG A 173 -13.70 3.13 6.17
CA ARG A 173 -13.92 4.57 6.34
C ARG A 173 -12.99 5.40 5.45
N GLN A 174 -11.73 5.00 5.32
CA GLN A 174 -10.78 5.66 4.43
C GLN A 174 -11.16 5.52 2.95
N LYS A 175 -11.84 4.44 2.57
CA LYS A 175 -12.35 4.26 1.20
C LYS A 175 -13.55 5.15 0.88
N GLN A 176 -14.38 5.46 1.89
CA GLN A 176 -15.60 6.26 1.73
C GLN A 176 -15.35 7.78 1.79
N GLN A 177 -14.23 8.23 2.37
CA GLN A 177 -13.90 9.66 2.41
C GLN A 177 -13.49 10.18 1.02
N PRO A 178 -14.20 11.18 0.46
CA PRO A 178 -13.83 11.79 -0.81
C PRO A 178 -12.47 12.49 -0.73
N ARG A 179 -11.67 12.36 -1.79
CA ARG A 179 -10.28 12.83 -1.90
C ARG A 179 -10.13 14.34 -1.63
N ASP A 180 -11.19 15.12 -1.84
CA ASP A 180 -11.19 16.59 -1.78
C ASP A 180 -11.16 17.17 -0.35
N LEU A 181 -11.57 16.41 0.66
CA LEU A 181 -11.49 16.84 2.08
C LEU A 181 -10.11 16.62 2.72
N ARG A 182 -9.17 15.99 2.00
CA ARG A 182 -7.86 15.59 2.55
C ARG A 182 -6.77 16.67 2.46
N THR A 183 -7.02 17.74 1.71
CA THR A 183 -6.11 18.87 1.51
C THR A 183 -6.47 20.11 2.35
N ALA A 184 -7.52 20.04 3.17
CA ALA A 184 -8.04 21.17 3.94
C ALA A 184 -7.62 21.18 5.43
N LEU A 185 -6.74 20.26 5.85
CA LEU A 185 -6.10 20.21 7.16
C LEU A 185 -4.58 20.05 6.98
#